data_AF-B6IQ80-F1
#
_entry.id   AF-B6IQ80-F1
#
_cell.length_a   1.000
_cell.length_b   1.000
_cell.length_c   1.000
_cell.angle_alpha   90.00
_cell.angle_beta   90.00
_cell.angle_gamma   90.00
#
_symmetry.space_group_name_H-M   'P 1'
#
loop_
_entity.id
_entity.type
_entity.pdbx_description
1 polymer ?
#
loop_
_entity_poly.entity_id
_entity_poly.type
_entity_poly.pdbx_seq_one_letter_code
_entity_poly.pdbx_strand_id
1 'polypeptide(L)'
;MAKRPALGAALKAAAGSKAVPKAAEAKRPDPAALAAAANPPEERRYVPPPSRNGTAPVTVHLSPEGRKLLRQLALDEDTSVQALMVEAVNMLLAQRGKPEIAAP
;
A
#
# COMPACT_ATOMS: atom_id res chain seq x y z
N MET A 1 -32.67 -14.31 13.82
CA MET A 1 -31.54 -13.36 13.68
C MET A 1 -30.25 -14.08 14.10
N ALA A 2 -29.50 -14.61 13.14
CA ALA A 2 -28.26 -15.33 13.43
C ALA A 2 -27.11 -14.32 13.63
N LYS A 3 -26.58 -14.25 14.85
CA LYS A 3 -25.41 -13.43 15.20
C LYS A 3 -24.19 -13.99 14.47
N ARG A 4 -23.60 -13.19 13.57
CA ARG A 4 -22.29 -13.48 12.95
C ARG A 4 -21.26 -13.62 14.08
N PRO A 5 -20.56 -14.77 14.22
CA PRO A 5 -19.54 -14.90 15.25
C PRO A 5 -18.43 -13.88 14.98
N ALA A 6 -18.01 -13.20 16.04
CA ALA A 6 -17.13 -12.05 15.98
C ALA A 6 -15.81 -12.40 15.28
N LEU A 7 -15.41 -11.55 14.33
CA LEU A 7 -14.17 -11.65 13.57
C LEU A 7 -12.93 -11.74 14.48
N GLY A 8 -13.01 -11.18 15.69
CA GLY A 8 -12.01 -11.31 16.74
C GLY A 8 -11.80 -12.74 17.26
N ALA A 9 -12.84 -13.60 17.26
CA ALA A 9 -12.70 -15.00 17.63
C ALA A 9 -11.94 -15.81 16.56
N ALA A 10 -12.17 -15.49 15.28
CA ALA A 10 -11.44 -16.09 14.17
C ALA A 10 -9.95 -15.69 14.17
N LEU A 11 -9.62 -14.43 14.49
CA LEU A 11 -8.22 -14.00 14.64
C LEU A 11 -7.53 -14.66 15.84
N LYS A 12 -8.24 -14.87 16.95
CA LYS A 12 -7.66 -15.48 18.16
C LYS A 12 -7.35 -16.96 17.97
N ALA A 13 -8.14 -17.67 17.16
CA ALA A 13 -7.85 -19.03 16.73
C ALA A 13 -6.60 -19.11 15.83
N ALA A 14 -6.40 -18.12 14.94
CA ALA A 14 -5.19 -18.04 14.12
C ALA A 14 -3.93 -17.64 14.93
N ALA A 15 -4.09 -16.86 16.00
CA ALA A 15 -3.00 -16.43 16.86
C ALA A 15 -2.59 -17.47 17.94
N GLY A 16 -3.36 -18.55 18.08
CA GLY A 16 -3.18 -19.57 19.11
C GLY A 16 -2.46 -20.82 18.63
N SER A 17 -1.31 -20.70 17.97
CA SER A 17 -0.39 -21.83 17.80
C SER A 17 1.01 -21.43 18.24
N LYS A 18 1.28 -21.63 19.54
CA LYS A 18 2.63 -21.83 20.04
C LYS A 18 2.99 -23.30 19.82
N ALA A 19 3.80 -23.57 18.82
CA ALA A 19 4.77 -24.65 18.89
C ALA A 19 6.15 -24.00 18.74
N VAL A 20 6.80 -23.72 19.87
CA VAL A 20 8.24 -23.45 19.89
C VAL A 20 8.88 -24.84 19.75
N PRO A 21 9.56 -25.17 18.64
CA PRO A 21 10.35 -26.39 18.62
C PRO A 21 11.46 -26.24 19.64
N LYS A 22 11.47 -27.18 20.59
CA LYS A 22 12.57 -27.53 21.47
C LYS A 22 13.89 -27.41 20.71
N ALA A 23 14.84 -26.66 21.27
CA ALA A 23 16.18 -26.50 20.74
C ALA A 23 16.75 -27.88 20.35
N ALA A 24 16.81 -28.11 19.04
CA ALA A 24 17.59 -29.17 18.43
C ALA A 24 18.87 -28.50 17.94
N GLU A 25 20.00 -29.10 18.33
CA GLU A 25 21.36 -28.82 17.89
C GLU A 25 21.45 -28.10 16.54
N ALA A 26 22.03 -26.90 16.52
CA ALA A 26 22.28 -26.17 15.29
C ALA A 26 23.34 -26.89 14.46
N LYS A 27 22.91 -27.79 13.57
CA LYS A 27 23.75 -28.24 12.46
C LYS A 27 23.94 -27.03 11.54
N ARG A 28 25.19 -26.58 11.38
CA ARG A 28 25.53 -25.49 10.45
C ARG A 28 24.88 -25.77 9.08
N PRO A 29 24.21 -24.79 8.46
CA PRO A 29 23.63 -24.98 7.15
C PRO A 29 24.72 -25.35 6.14
N ASP A 30 24.47 -26.39 5.34
CA ASP A 30 25.36 -26.78 4.25
C ASP A 30 25.54 -25.58 3.31
N PRO A 31 26.78 -25.21 2.93
CA PRO A 31 27.06 -24.07 2.07
C PRO A 31 26.37 -24.19 0.69
N ALA A 32 26.04 -25.41 0.26
CA ALA A 32 25.26 -25.67 -0.95
C ALA A 32 23.79 -25.23 -0.84
N ALA A 33 23.17 -25.31 0.34
CA ALA A 33 21.81 -24.85 0.58
C ALA A 33 21.72 -23.31 0.61
N LEU A 34 22.79 -22.65 1.09
CA LEU A 34 22.91 -21.18 1.05
C LEU A 34 23.10 -20.68 -0.39
N ALA A 35 23.79 -21.43 -1.24
CA ALA A 35 23.95 -21.10 -2.66
C ALA A 35 22.65 -21.25 -3.47
N ALA A 36 21.78 -22.20 -3.13
CA ALA A 36 20.49 -22.38 -3.80
C ALA A 36 19.48 -21.25 -3.49
N ALA A 37 19.62 -20.59 -2.34
CA ALA A 37 18.83 -19.40 -1.97
C ALA A 37 19.36 -18.09 -2.60
N ALA A 38 20.47 -18.13 -3.33
CA ALA A 38 21.08 -16.98 -4.00
C ALA A 38 20.53 -16.72 -5.41
N ASN A 39 19.46 -17.40 -5.83
CA ASN A 39 18.77 -17.04 -7.06
C ASN A 39 18.10 -15.67 -6.86
N PRO A 40 18.39 -14.67 -7.71
CA PRO A 40 17.71 -13.39 -7.64
C PRO A 40 16.20 -13.63 -7.80
N PRO A 41 15.34 -12.98 -7.00
CA PRO A 41 13.91 -13.13 -7.13
C PRO A 41 13.53 -12.72 -8.56
N GLU A 42 12.92 -13.64 -9.31
CA GLU A 42 12.31 -13.29 -10.60
C GLU A 42 11.41 -12.08 -10.40
N GLU A 43 11.64 -11.03 -11.20
CA GLU A 43 10.89 -9.79 -11.13
C GLU A 43 9.40 -10.08 -11.34
N ARG A 44 8.64 -10.16 -10.25
CA ARG A 44 7.19 -10.28 -10.30
C ARG A 44 6.65 -9.03 -10.96
N ARG A 45 6.32 -9.12 -12.25
CA ARG A 45 5.73 -8.04 -13.03
C ARG A 45 4.39 -7.65 -12.37
N TYR A 46 4.35 -6.46 -11.77
CA TYR A 46 3.16 -5.94 -11.10
C TYR A 46 2.08 -5.69 -12.16
N VAL A 47 0.95 -6.40 -12.04
CA VAL A 47 -0.23 -6.17 -12.88
C VAL A 47 -1.12 -5.16 -12.16
N PRO A 48 -1.31 -3.94 -12.70
CA PRO A 48 -2.16 -2.94 -12.05
C PRO A 48 -3.64 -3.37 -12.06
N PRO A 49 -4.43 -2.97 -11.04
CA PRO A 49 -5.88 -3.19 -11.03
C PRO A 49 -6.57 -2.59 -12.25
N PRO A 50 -7.65 -3.19 -12.75
CA PRO A 50 -8.37 -2.70 -13.93
C PRO A 50 -8.93 -1.28 -13.75
N SER A 51 -9.21 -0.86 -12.51
CA SER A 51 -9.63 0.51 -12.19
C SER A 51 -8.57 1.58 -12.47
N ARG A 52 -7.32 1.19 -12.77
CA ARG A 52 -6.22 2.08 -13.12
C ARG A 52 -5.84 2.00 -14.61
N ASN A 53 -6.59 1.26 -15.42
CA ASN A 53 -6.35 1.20 -16.86
C ASN A 53 -6.47 2.59 -17.49
N GLY A 54 -5.45 3.00 -18.25
CA GLY A 54 -5.41 4.33 -18.89
C GLY A 54 -4.96 5.47 -17.98
N THR A 55 -4.57 5.20 -16.73
CA THR A 55 -4.05 6.22 -15.80
C THR A 55 -2.57 5.98 -15.49
N ALA A 56 -1.80 7.05 -15.34
CA ALA A 56 -0.39 7.00 -14.94
C ALA A 56 -0.23 7.57 -13.52
N PRO A 57 0.51 6.91 -12.62
CA PRO A 57 0.76 7.45 -11.28
C PRO A 57 1.72 8.63 -11.34
N VAL A 58 1.39 9.70 -10.63
CA VAL A 58 2.29 10.82 -10.37
C VAL A 58 2.69 10.79 -8.89
N THR A 59 3.99 10.68 -8.62
CA THR A 59 4.53 10.62 -7.25
C THR A 59 5.27 11.90 -6.92
N VAL A 60 4.95 12.50 -5.78
CA VAL A 60 5.60 13.71 -5.26
C VAL A 60 6.07 13.45 -3.84
N HIS A 61 7.29 13.90 -3.51
CA HIS A 61 7.80 13.86 -2.15
C HIS A 61 7.37 15.11 -1.40
N LEU A 62 6.64 14.91 -0.30
CA LEU A 62 6.23 15.97 0.62
C LEU A 62 6.94 15.78 1.96
N SER A 63 7.12 16.88 2.70
CA SER A 63 7.52 16.79 4.10
C SER A 63 6.44 16.03 4.91
N PRO A 64 6.81 15.40 6.03
CA PRO A 64 5.83 14.75 6.91
C PRO A 64 4.71 15.69 7.35
N GLU A 65 5.02 16.95 7.62
CA GLU A 65 4.04 17.97 7.99
C GLU A 65 3.13 18.35 6.82
N GLY A 66 3.67 18.56 5.61
CA GLY A 66 2.86 18.84 4.43
C GLY A 66 1.88 17.70 4.12
N ARG A 67 2.31 16.44 4.29
CA ARG A 67 1.45 15.27 4.15
C ARG A 67 0.33 15.24 5.20
N LYS A 68 0.58 15.66 6.43
CA LYS A 68 -0.44 15.73 7.49
C LYS A 68 -1.47 16.79 7.17
N LEU A 69 -1.03 18.00 6.80
CA LEU A 69 -1.91 19.11 6.46
C LEU A 69 -2.83 18.75 5.29
N LEU A 70 -2.30 18.16 4.23
CA LEU A 70 -3.10 17.74 3.07
C LEU A 70 -4.16 16.68 3.45
N ARG A 71 -3.84 15.79 4.39
CA ARG A 71 -4.81 14.81 4.89
C ARG A 71 -5.85 15.42 5.78
N GLN A 72 -5.47 16.39 6.61
CA GLN A 72 -6.39 17.10 7.46
C GLN A 72 -7.40 17.88 6.61
N LEU A 73 -6.93 18.59 5.59
CA LEU A 73 -7.81 19.27 4.64
C LEU A 73 -8.80 18.32 3.97
N ALA A 74 -8.34 17.14 3.53
CA ALA A 74 -9.22 16.14 2.95
C ALA A 74 -10.31 15.65 3.93
N LEU A 75 -9.99 15.54 5.22
CA LEU A 75 -10.95 15.17 6.26
C LEU A 75 -11.93 16.32 6.57
N ASP A 76 -11.44 17.55 6.62
CA ASP A 76 -12.24 18.74 6.91
C ASP A 76 -13.28 19.01 5.81
N GLU A 77 -12.96 18.66 4.56
CA GLU A 77 -13.81 18.85 3.38
C GLU A 77 -14.58 17.59 2.93
N ASP A 78 -14.56 16.51 3.73
CA ASP A 78 -15.20 15.22 3.41
C ASP A 78 -14.84 14.70 1.99
N THR A 79 -13.59 14.91 1.57
CA THR A 79 -13.07 14.57 0.24
C THR A 79 -11.88 13.61 0.32
N SER A 80 -11.24 13.34 -0.82
CA SER A 80 -10.04 12.52 -0.89
C SER A 80 -8.82 13.37 -1.20
N VAL A 81 -7.66 12.95 -0.67
CA VAL A 81 -6.36 13.54 -1.04
C VAL A 81 -6.14 13.50 -2.56
N GLN A 82 -6.63 12.46 -3.24
CA GLN A 82 -6.52 12.37 -4.70
C GLN A 82 -7.34 13.46 -5.40
N ALA A 83 -8.56 13.73 -4.95
CA ALA A 83 -9.42 14.77 -5.49
C ALA A 83 -8.79 16.16 -5.30
N LEU A 84 -8.29 16.47 -4.10
CA LEU A 84 -7.58 17.72 -3.82
C LEU A 84 -6.34 17.91 -4.71
N MET A 85 -5.60 16.83 -4.98
CA MET A 85 -4.44 16.89 -5.88
C MET A 85 -4.85 17.15 -7.33
N VAL A 86 -5.94 16.55 -7.80
CA VAL A 86 -6.49 16.80 -9.15
C VAL A 86 -6.93 18.26 -9.26
N GLU A 87 -7.64 18.77 -8.26
CA GLU A 87 -8.07 20.16 -8.20
C GLU A 87 -6.88 21.14 -8.22
N ALA A 88 -5.89 20.93 -7.35
CA ALA A 88 -4.71 21.78 -7.30
C ALA A 88 -3.94 21.79 -8.64
N VAL A 89 -3.84 20.65 -9.32
CA VAL A 89 -3.23 20.57 -10.66
C VAL A 89 -4.08 21.31 -11.69
N ASN A 90 -5.41 21.17 -11.65
CA ASN A 90 -6.30 21.91 -12.55
C ASN A 90 -6.21 23.43 -12.35
N MET A 91 -6.17 23.89 -11.11
CA MET A 91 -5.94 25.31 -10.79
C MET A 91 -4.62 25.81 -11.37
N LEU A 92 -3.54 25.01 -11.25
CA LEU A 92 -2.24 25.35 -11.83
C LEU A 92 -2.29 25.38 -13.37
N LEU A 93 -2.98 24.44 -14.01
CA LEU A 93 -3.12 24.40 -15.47
C LEU A 93 -3.94 25.58 -15.99
N ALA A 94 -5.04 25.92 -15.31
CA ALA A 94 -5.87 27.07 -15.64
C ALA A 94 -5.07 28.38 -15.56
N GLN A 95 -4.27 28.57 -14.51
CA GLN A 95 -3.36 29.72 -14.38
C GLN A 95 -2.32 29.80 -15.51
N ARG A 96 -2.00 28.67 -16.15
CA ARG A 96 -1.05 28.57 -17.27
C ARG A 96 -1.73 28.59 -18.64
N GLY A 97 -3.05 28.80 -18.70
CA GLY A 97 -3.84 28.74 -19.95
C GLY A 97 -3.84 27.36 -20.61
N LYS A 98 -3.66 26.29 -19.82
CA LYS A 98 -3.66 24.90 -20.29
C LYS A 98 -5.02 24.25 -20.01
N PRO A 99 -5.41 23.23 -20.83
CA PRO A 99 -6.63 22.48 -20.56
C PRO A 99 -6.52 21.72 -19.24
N GLU A 100 -7.67 21.52 -18.58
CA GLU A 100 -7.80 20.75 -17.35
C GLU A 100 -7.54 19.25 -17.58
N ILE A 101 -7.04 18.57 -16.55
CA ILE A 101 -6.98 17.11 -16.49
C ILE A 101 -8.35 16.56 -16.06
N ALA A 102 -8.81 15.52 -16.76
CA ALA A 102 -10.07 14.87 -16.45
C ALA A 102 -10.07 14.34 -15.01
N ALA A 103 -11.11 14.69 -14.25
CA ALA A 103 -11.36 14.11 -12.94
C ALA A 103 -11.70 12.62 -13.09
N PRO A 104 -11.17 11.73 -12.22
CA PRO A 104 -11.52 10.32 -12.20
C PRO A 104 -12.96 10.07 -11.75
#